data_AF-A0A957T301-F1
#
_entry.id   AF-A0A957T301-F1
#
_cell.length_a   1.000
_cell.length_b   1.000
_cell.length_c   1.000
_cell.angle_alpha   90.00
_cell.angle_beta   90.00
_cell.angle_gamma   90.00
#
_symmetry.space_group_name_H-M   'P 1'
#
loop_
_entity.id
_entity.type
_entity.pdbx_description
1 polymer ?
#
loop_
_entity_poly.entity_id
_entity_poly.type
_entity_poly.pdbx_seq_one_letter_code
_entity_poly.pdbx_strand_id
1 'polypeptide(L)'
;MSGDVRYIVTIVALYTLGLAVTFVGSRAGGSAARLAFPSANELLAADERAPVLYLRSFHDDDLAIHRRTTEKYAERNTYSPQKAVNLELAIADQLVKYGPLIAIGRPSETKPNLAAARAYFDDTEWQDAAQQWIDSAALIVMLAGKTEGVRWELDRIVHQSHDDKLLVLFPPYRRGATERTVVLEVFGINSEEVPLKRLMALCRFGTQRLILLYASKFFEKEYEQAICLASYSLFYEQSI
;
A
#
# COMPACT_ATOMS: atom_id res chain seq x y z
N MET A 1 -21.45 -29.53 7.96
CA MET A 1 -22.16 -28.36 7.40
C MET A 1 -21.12 -27.53 6.66
N SER A 2 -20.99 -27.78 5.36
CA SER A 2 -20.00 -27.13 4.49
C SER A 2 -20.63 -25.83 3.98
N GLY A 3 -20.20 -24.69 4.53
CA GLY A 3 -20.63 -23.39 4.05
C GLY A 3 -19.84 -23.04 2.78
N ASP A 4 -20.49 -23.09 1.62
CA ASP A 4 -19.96 -22.54 0.38
C ASP A 4 -19.75 -21.02 0.55
N VAL A 5 -18.54 -20.59 0.90
CA VAL A 5 -18.14 -19.18 0.87
C VAL A 5 -18.05 -18.78 -0.60
N ARG A 6 -19.14 -18.22 -1.14
CA ARG A 6 -19.18 -17.71 -2.52
C ARG A 6 -18.52 -16.34 -2.56
N TYR A 7 -17.28 -16.28 -3.01
CA TYR A 7 -16.58 -15.01 -3.26
C TYR A 7 -17.24 -14.27 -4.43
N ILE A 8 -17.76 -13.07 -4.19
CA ILE A 8 -18.23 -12.18 -5.27
C ILE A 8 -17.05 -11.32 -5.69
N VAL A 9 -16.37 -11.73 -6.77
CA VAL A 9 -15.28 -10.97 -7.39
C VAL A 9 -15.88 -9.83 -8.20
N THR A 10 -15.76 -8.60 -7.69
CA THR A 10 -16.17 -7.40 -8.44
C THR A 10 -14.96 -6.81 -9.15
N ILE A 11 -15.01 -6.78 -10.48
CA ILE A 11 -13.94 -6.23 -11.32
C ILE A 11 -14.22 -4.74 -11.54
N VAL A 12 -13.41 -3.89 -10.92
CA VAL A 12 -13.42 -2.45 -11.20
C VAL A 12 -12.28 -2.14 -12.16
N ALA A 13 -12.63 -1.86 -13.42
CA ALA A 13 -11.69 -1.38 -14.41
C ALA A 13 -11.53 0.14 -14.28
N LEU A 14 -10.34 0.59 -13.91
CA LEU A 14 -10.02 2.02 -13.85
C LEU A 14 -9.86 2.56 -15.28
N TYR A 15 -10.91 3.17 -15.80
CA TYR A 15 -10.84 4.01 -16.99
C TYR A 15 -10.57 5.45 -16.54
N THR A 16 -9.50 6.06 -17.05
CA THR A 16 -9.17 7.45 -16.73
C THR A 16 -10.23 8.38 -17.30
N LEU A 17 -11.25 8.72 -16.51
CA LEU A 17 -12.09 9.89 -16.75
C LEU A 17 -11.61 11.00 -15.80
N GLY A 18 -10.98 12.03 -16.37
CA GLY A 18 -10.40 13.13 -15.60
C GLY A 18 -11.48 13.97 -14.93
N LEU A 19 -11.62 13.83 -13.61
CA LEU A 19 -12.27 14.83 -12.77
C LEU A 19 -11.17 15.59 -12.03
N ALA A 20 -10.94 16.83 -12.47
CA ALA A 20 -10.04 17.77 -11.84
C ALA A 20 -10.68 18.29 -10.54
N VAL A 21 -10.32 17.70 -9.41
CA VAL A 21 -10.51 18.36 -8.11
C VAL A 21 -9.21 19.06 -7.77
N THR A 22 -9.18 20.37 -7.98
CA THR A 22 -8.05 21.23 -7.56
C THR A 22 -8.10 21.43 -6.05
N PHE A 23 -7.26 20.71 -5.31
CA PHE A 23 -6.96 21.05 -3.93
C PHE A 23 -5.75 22.00 -3.91
N VAL A 24 -5.93 23.22 -3.42
CA VAL A 24 -4.85 24.18 -3.21
C VAL A 24 -4.16 23.80 -1.90
N GLY A 25 -3.06 23.05 -2.00
CA GLY A 25 -2.13 22.81 -0.90
C GLY A 25 -0.93 23.75 -1.00
N SER A 26 -0.70 24.55 0.04
CA SER A 26 0.43 25.48 0.17
C SER A 26 1.78 24.76 0.08
N ARG A 27 2.63 25.16 -0.86
CA ARG A 27 4.03 24.73 -0.94
C ARG A 27 4.84 25.40 0.18
N ALA A 28 5.30 24.61 1.15
CA ALA A 28 6.48 24.96 1.93
C ALA A 28 7.65 24.14 1.36
N GLY A 29 8.66 24.84 0.85
CA GLY A 29 9.88 24.24 0.30
C GLY A 29 11.04 24.26 1.28
N GLY A 30 12.08 23.49 0.93
CA GLY A 30 13.45 23.77 1.34
C GLY A 30 14.00 22.91 2.47
N SER A 31 14.93 22.02 2.09
CA SER A 31 16.15 21.63 2.81
C SER A 31 16.20 21.87 4.33
N ALA A 32 15.79 20.87 5.12
CA ALA A 32 16.27 20.61 6.48
C ALA A 32 16.69 19.13 6.49
N ALA A 33 17.99 18.88 6.42
CA ALA A 33 18.81 18.49 7.57
C ALA A 33 18.59 17.03 7.98
N ARG A 34 19.67 16.26 8.01
CA ARG A 34 19.75 14.87 8.46
C ARG A 34 19.53 14.74 9.99
N LEU A 35 18.57 15.46 10.56
CA LEU A 35 18.23 15.44 11.98
C LEU A 35 16.74 15.18 12.15
N ALA A 36 16.45 14.11 12.89
CA ALA A 36 15.18 13.77 13.52
C ALA A 36 14.00 13.46 12.58
N PHE A 37 14.07 12.33 11.87
CA PHE A 37 12.82 11.62 11.60
C PHE A 37 12.37 10.97 12.91
N PRO A 38 11.11 11.17 13.34
CA PRO A 38 10.61 10.50 14.54
C PRO A 38 10.65 9.00 14.31
N SER A 39 11.13 8.26 15.30
CA SER A 39 10.91 6.82 15.40
C SER A 39 9.41 6.51 15.42
N ALA A 40 9.03 5.27 15.11
CA ALA A 40 7.62 4.87 15.21
C ALA A 40 7.06 5.15 16.61
N ASN A 41 7.84 4.92 17.67
CA ASN A 41 7.42 5.18 19.04
C ASN A 41 7.21 6.67 19.33
N GLU A 42 8.10 7.55 18.84
CA GLU A 42 7.93 9.00 19.00
C GLU A 42 6.73 9.52 18.21
N LEU A 43 6.50 9.00 17.00
CA LEU A 43 5.36 9.39 16.18
C LEU A 43 4.03 8.94 16.82
N LEU A 44 3.97 7.70 17.33
CA LEU A 44 2.80 7.17 18.04
C LEU A 44 2.53 7.89 19.37
N ALA A 45 3.58 8.38 20.05
CA ALA A 45 3.41 9.17 21.26
C ALA A 45 2.92 10.60 20.98
N ALA A 46 3.20 11.14 19.78
CA ALA A 46 2.83 12.50 19.39
C ALA A 46 1.48 12.60 18.67
N ASP A 47 0.97 11.50 18.10
CA ASP A 47 -0.28 11.44 17.34
C ASP A 47 -1.25 10.43 17.97
N GLU A 48 -2.36 10.93 18.50
CA GLU A 48 -3.37 10.11 19.19
C GLU A 48 -4.26 9.29 18.21
N ARG A 49 -4.14 9.51 16.90
CA ARG A 49 -4.90 8.73 15.90
C ARG A 49 -4.36 7.31 15.83
N ALA A 50 -5.24 6.35 15.58
CA ALA A 50 -4.84 4.97 15.31
C ALA A 50 -3.89 4.90 14.09
N PRO A 51 -2.83 4.08 14.14
CA PRO A 51 -1.79 4.09 13.12
C PRO A 51 -2.22 3.52 11.78
N VAL A 52 -1.47 3.92 10.74
CA VAL A 52 -1.45 3.24 9.46
C VAL A 52 -0.20 2.37 9.42
N LEU A 53 -0.39 1.05 9.41
CA LEU A 53 0.70 0.09 9.36
C LEU A 53 1.08 -0.20 7.91
N TYR A 54 2.32 0.07 7.53
CA TYR A 54 2.86 -0.28 6.23
C TYR A 54 3.77 -1.50 6.31
N LEU A 55 3.35 -2.59 5.66
CA LEU A 55 4.07 -3.86 5.55
C LEU A 55 4.66 -4.02 4.16
N ARG A 56 5.88 -4.52 4.07
CA ARG A 56 6.59 -4.70 2.80
C ARG A 56 7.55 -5.85 2.88
N SER A 57 7.72 -6.56 1.77
CA SER A 57 8.86 -7.47 1.63
C SER A 57 10.14 -6.67 1.63
N PHE A 58 11.00 -6.96 2.60
CA PHE A 58 12.24 -6.22 2.70
C PHE A 58 13.19 -6.46 1.50
N HIS A 59 13.01 -7.53 0.73
CA HIS A 59 13.87 -7.83 -0.43
C HIS A 59 13.55 -6.94 -1.65
N ASP A 60 12.42 -6.21 -1.62
CA ASP A 60 11.90 -5.44 -2.75
C ASP A 60 12.14 -3.91 -2.60
N ASP A 61 13.16 -3.52 -1.82
CA ASP A 61 13.45 -2.16 -1.34
C ASP A 61 13.70 -1.08 -2.43
N ASP A 62 13.96 -1.49 -3.68
CA ASP A 62 14.32 -0.60 -4.80
C ASP A 62 13.22 -0.53 -5.89
N LEU A 63 11.96 -0.34 -5.49
CA LEU A 63 10.83 -0.19 -6.42
C LEU A 63 10.65 1.28 -6.85
N ALA A 64 11.26 1.64 -7.98
CA ALA A 64 10.99 2.89 -8.69
C ALA A 64 9.77 2.75 -9.62
N ILE A 65 8.84 3.71 -9.53
CA ILE A 65 7.70 3.86 -10.46
C ILE A 65 7.86 5.14 -11.27
N HIS A 66 7.21 5.21 -12.44
CA HIS A 66 7.28 6.42 -13.27
C HIS A 66 6.20 7.42 -12.84
N ARG A 67 6.56 8.70 -12.69
CA ARG A 67 5.59 9.80 -12.57
C ARG A 67 5.13 10.21 -13.96
N ARG A 68 3.80 10.32 -14.17
CA ARG A 68 3.24 10.86 -15.41
C ARG A 68 3.44 12.37 -15.40
N THR A 69 4.27 12.90 -16.30
CA THR A 69 4.41 14.35 -16.50
C THR A 69 3.13 14.87 -17.18
N THR A 70 2.28 15.60 -16.46
CA THR A 70 1.02 16.19 -16.98
C THR A 70 1.19 17.62 -17.47
N GLU A 71 2.38 17.99 -17.93
CA GLU A 71 2.59 19.34 -18.43
C GLU A 71 2.24 19.41 -19.92
N LYS A 72 1.27 20.28 -20.26
CA LYS A 72 1.00 20.80 -21.61
C LYS A 72 2.24 21.39 -22.30
N TYR A 73 3.39 21.46 -21.63
CA TYR A 73 4.69 21.82 -22.20
C TYR A 73 5.43 20.64 -22.86
N ALA A 74 4.96 19.40 -22.70
CA ALA A 74 5.59 18.21 -23.31
C ALA A 74 5.37 18.10 -24.83
N GLU A 75 4.43 18.84 -25.42
CA GLU A 75 4.19 18.82 -26.86
C GLU A 75 5.31 19.47 -27.69
N ARG A 76 6.22 20.22 -27.05
CA ARG A 76 7.32 20.90 -27.76
C ARG A 76 8.69 20.24 -27.62
N ASN A 77 8.81 19.15 -26.86
CA ASN A 77 10.08 18.45 -26.67
C ASN A 77 9.89 16.94 -26.77
N THR A 78 10.42 16.34 -27.84
CA THR A 78 10.39 14.90 -28.16
C THR A 78 11.11 14.02 -27.11
N TYR A 79 11.64 14.62 -26.04
CA TYR A 79 12.29 13.98 -24.91
C TYR A 79 11.77 14.61 -23.61
N SER A 80 10.60 14.19 -23.14
CA SER A 80 10.20 14.43 -21.75
C SER A 80 10.58 13.17 -20.95
N PRO A 81 11.72 13.16 -20.22
CA PRO A 81 12.11 11.99 -19.45
C PRO A 81 11.07 11.75 -18.36
N GLN A 82 10.46 10.57 -18.37
CA GLN A 82 9.58 10.10 -17.30
C GLN A 82 10.39 10.11 -16.00
N LYS A 83 10.08 11.02 -15.07
CA LYS A 83 10.82 11.12 -13.80
C LYS A 83 10.43 9.92 -12.93
N ALA A 84 11.40 9.07 -12.62
CA ALA A 84 11.20 7.98 -11.67
C ALA A 84 11.00 8.56 -10.26
N VAL A 85 10.00 8.06 -9.54
CA VAL A 85 9.72 8.35 -8.13
C VAL A 85 9.69 7.04 -7.35
N ASN A 86 10.08 7.09 -6.08
CA ASN A 86 9.99 5.92 -5.20
C ASN A 86 8.50 5.65 -4.91
N LEU A 87 8.04 4.41 -5.14
CA LEU A 87 6.65 4.01 -4.90
C LEU A 87 6.24 4.24 -3.44
N GLU A 88 7.13 3.94 -2.50
CA GLU A 88 6.90 4.10 -1.07
C GLU A 88 6.62 5.57 -0.71
N LEU A 89 7.39 6.50 -1.30
CA LEU A 89 7.17 7.93 -1.11
C LEU A 89 5.85 8.40 -1.73
N ALA A 90 5.51 7.88 -2.91
CA ALA A 90 4.27 8.20 -3.61
C ALA A 90 3.01 7.76 -2.83
N ILE A 91 3.05 6.57 -2.22
CA ILE A 91 1.93 6.06 -1.44
C ILE A 91 1.85 6.71 -0.06
N ALA A 92 2.98 7.01 0.59
CA ALA A 92 2.99 7.56 1.95
C ALA A 92 2.23 8.89 2.06
N ASP A 93 2.37 9.78 1.08
CA ASP A 93 1.61 11.04 1.02
C ASP A 93 0.09 10.82 1.03
N GLN A 94 -0.37 9.70 0.47
CA GLN A 94 -1.78 9.30 0.52
C GLN A 94 -2.18 8.59 1.80
N LEU A 95 -1.24 8.10 2.60
CA LEU A 95 -1.55 7.29 3.79
C LEU A 95 -1.57 8.11 5.07
N VAL A 96 -0.73 9.13 5.20
CA VAL A 96 -0.62 9.97 6.41
C VAL A 96 -1.92 10.69 6.82
N LYS A 97 -2.86 10.86 5.88
CA LYS A 97 -4.20 11.40 6.16
C LYS A 97 -5.06 10.47 7.03
N TYR A 98 -4.78 9.18 7.06
CA TYR A 98 -5.55 8.19 7.83
C TYR A 98 -4.97 7.92 9.23
N GLY A 99 -3.75 8.36 9.52
CA GLY A 99 -3.10 8.17 10.81
C GLY A 99 -1.58 8.28 10.74
N PRO A 100 -0.88 8.15 11.87
CA PRO A 100 0.58 8.09 11.88
C PRO A 100 1.05 6.85 11.10
N LEU A 101 1.84 7.09 10.05
CA LEU A 101 2.33 6.04 9.16
C LEU A 101 3.60 5.40 9.73
N ILE A 102 3.48 4.13 10.14
CA ILE A 102 4.54 3.36 10.77
C ILE A 102 4.88 2.13 9.94
N ALA A 103 6.13 1.66 10.04
CA ALA A 103 6.56 0.43 9.41
C ALA A 103 7.72 -0.22 10.18
N ILE A 104 7.89 -1.52 10.02
CA ILE A 104 9.07 -2.22 10.54
C ILE A 104 10.22 -2.00 9.54
N GLY A 105 11.38 -1.55 10.01
CA GLY A 105 12.59 -1.42 9.22
C GLY A 105 13.60 -2.53 9.53
N ARG A 106 14.49 -2.87 8.60
CA ARG A 106 15.64 -3.72 8.95
C ARG A 106 16.70 -2.91 9.70
N PRO A 107 17.33 -3.45 10.76
CA PRO A 107 18.45 -2.79 11.42
C PRO A 107 19.60 -2.40 10.48
N SER A 108 19.77 -3.13 9.37
CA SER A 108 20.80 -2.87 8.35
C SER A 108 20.39 -1.84 7.27
N GLU A 109 19.20 -1.25 7.34
CA GLU A 109 18.75 -0.21 6.39
C GLU A 109 19.59 1.06 6.55
N THR A 110 20.49 1.32 5.59
CA THR A 110 21.41 2.47 5.65
C THR A 110 20.72 3.80 5.31
N LYS A 111 19.52 3.74 4.72
CA LYS A 111 18.69 4.90 4.38
C LYS A 111 17.23 4.52 4.58
N PRO A 112 16.61 4.82 5.74
CA PRO A 112 15.16 4.74 5.82
C PRO A 112 14.58 5.62 4.70
N ASN A 113 13.79 5.01 3.81
CA ASN A 113 13.00 5.78 2.87
C ASN A 113 12.10 6.71 3.69
N LEU A 114 12.10 8.00 3.37
CA LEU A 114 11.52 9.10 4.17
C LEU A 114 9.97 9.07 4.25
N ALA A 115 9.38 7.91 4.00
CA ALA A 115 7.97 7.69 3.74
C ALA A 115 7.20 7.25 4.99
N ALA A 116 7.78 6.43 5.87
CA ALA A 116 7.14 5.94 7.10
C ALA A 116 8.10 6.00 8.30
N ALA A 117 7.58 6.29 9.49
CA ALA A 117 8.37 6.19 10.72
C ALA A 117 8.70 4.71 11.01
N ARG A 118 9.98 4.42 11.25
CA ARG A 118 10.46 3.03 11.41
C ARG A 118 10.63 2.68 12.89
N ALA A 119 10.25 1.46 13.25
CA ALA A 119 10.86 0.77 14.40
C ALA A 119 11.76 -0.35 13.89
N TYR A 120 12.82 -0.60 14.65
CA TYR A 120 13.76 -1.68 14.45
C TYR A 120 13.61 -2.61 15.64
N PHE A 121 13.43 -3.89 15.36
CA PHE A 121 13.26 -4.94 16.36
C PHE A 121 14.34 -5.99 16.15
N ASP A 122 14.69 -6.69 17.23
CA ASP A 122 15.51 -7.88 17.15
C ASP A 122 14.69 -9.07 16.63
N ASP A 123 15.35 -10.08 16.05
CA ASP A 123 14.73 -11.22 15.35
C ASP A 123 13.72 -12.01 16.20
N THR A 124 13.77 -11.89 17.54
CA THR A 124 12.87 -12.57 18.47
C THR A 124 11.66 -11.75 18.92
N GLU A 125 11.68 -10.42 18.73
CA GLU A 125 10.66 -9.51 19.28
C GLU A 125 9.74 -8.91 18.20
N TRP A 126 10.17 -8.93 16.94
CA TRP A 126 9.45 -8.25 15.85
C TRP A 126 8.06 -8.84 15.58
N GLN A 127 7.84 -10.14 15.82
CA GLN A 127 6.56 -10.81 15.54
C GLN A 127 5.46 -10.36 16.50
N ASP A 128 5.79 -10.19 17.79
CA ASP A 128 4.86 -9.72 18.81
C ASP A 128 4.55 -8.24 18.61
N ALA A 129 5.57 -7.43 18.29
CA ALA A 129 5.36 -6.03 17.96
C ALA A 129 4.53 -5.84 16.69
N ALA A 130 4.79 -6.63 15.64
CA ALA A 130 3.98 -6.64 14.42
C ALA A 130 2.52 -6.98 14.72
N GLN A 131 2.27 -7.96 15.61
CA GLN A 131 0.90 -8.29 16.02
C GLN A 131 0.21 -7.11 16.70
N GLN A 132 0.86 -6.48 17.67
CA GLN A 132 0.26 -5.35 18.39
C GLN A 132 -0.07 -4.19 17.43
N TRP A 133 0.77 -3.96 16.43
CA TRP A 133 0.52 -2.96 15.40
C TRP A 133 -0.59 -3.35 14.44
N ILE A 134 -0.68 -4.62 14.06
CA ILE A 134 -1.81 -5.15 13.28
C ILE A 134 -3.12 -4.93 14.04
N ASP A 135 -3.15 -5.23 15.34
CA ASP A 135 -4.34 -5.10 16.18
C ASP A 135 -4.79 -3.63 16.28
N SER A 136 -3.85 -2.72 16.54
CA SER A 136 -4.13 -1.29 16.78
C SER A 136 -4.28 -0.45 15.52
N ALA A 137 -3.84 -0.92 14.35
CA ALA A 137 -3.91 -0.15 13.12
C ALA A 137 -5.35 0.15 12.69
N ALA A 138 -5.58 1.38 12.21
CA ALA A 138 -6.81 1.77 11.50
C ALA A 138 -6.80 1.29 10.04
N LEU A 139 -5.61 1.20 9.44
CA LEU A 139 -5.41 0.75 8.07
C LEU A 139 -4.09 -0.01 7.99
N ILE A 140 -4.11 -1.18 7.37
CA ILE A 140 -2.92 -1.97 7.06
C ILE A 140 -2.71 -1.90 5.55
N VAL A 141 -1.55 -1.41 5.12
CA VAL A 141 -1.16 -1.37 3.71
C VAL A 141 0.01 -2.30 3.51
N MET A 142 -0.20 -3.34 2.71
CA MET A 142 0.83 -4.32 2.39
C MET A 142 1.28 -4.14 0.94
N LEU A 143 2.56 -3.90 0.72
CA LEU A 143 3.15 -4.05 -0.61
C LEU A 143 3.51 -5.53 -0.83
N ALA A 144 2.80 -6.18 -1.75
CA ALA A 144 2.98 -7.58 -2.07
C ALA A 144 4.43 -7.86 -2.50
N GLY A 145 5.04 -8.86 -1.88
CA GLY A 145 6.42 -9.26 -2.13
C GLY A 145 6.59 -10.78 -2.12
N LYS A 146 7.80 -11.24 -2.46
CA LYS A 146 8.09 -12.68 -2.71
C LYS A 146 8.56 -13.46 -1.49
N THR A 147 8.81 -12.79 -0.38
CA THR A 147 9.47 -13.39 0.78
C THR A 147 8.50 -14.17 1.66
N GLU A 148 9.01 -15.22 2.32
CA GLU A 148 8.22 -16.04 3.25
C GLU A 148 7.63 -15.21 4.40
N GLY A 149 8.34 -14.17 4.85
CA GLY A 149 7.85 -13.24 5.86
C GLY A 149 6.55 -12.54 5.48
N VAL A 150 6.41 -12.09 4.22
CA VAL A 150 5.17 -11.45 3.75
C VAL A 150 4.01 -12.43 3.64
N ARG A 151 4.28 -13.70 3.28
CA ARG A 151 3.23 -14.74 3.30
C ARG A 151 2.76 -14.97 4.74
N TRP A 152 3.67 -15.08 5.70
CA TRP A 152 3.33 -15.22 7.12
C TRP A 152 2.52 -14.02 7.64
N GLU A 153 2.93 -12.79 7.33
CA GLU A 153 2.21 -11.57 7.73
C GLU A 153 0.79 -11.56 7.16
N LEU A 154 0.64 -11.85 5.87
CA LEU A 154 -0.65 -11.87 5.20
C LEU A 154 -1.55 -12.97 5.75
N ASP A 155 -1.00 -14.16 5.97
CA ASP A 155 -1.71 -15.29 6.54
C ASP A 155 -2.27 -14.92 7.92
N ARG A 156 -1.48 -14.27 8.78
CA ARG A 156 -1.94 -13.84 10.09
C ARG A 156 -3.04 -12.78 10.03
N ILE A 157 -2.88 -11.76 9.18
CA ILE A 157 -3.90 -10.71 9.02
C ILE A 157 -5.24 -11.33 8.61
N VAL A 158 -5.21 -12.24 7.64
CA VAL A 158 -6.43 -12.90 7.14
C VAL A 158 -7.01 -13.87 8.18
N HIS A 159 -6.18 -14.70 8.83
CA HIS A 159 -6.66 -15.66 9.83
C HIS A 159 -7.20 -14.99 11.11
N GLN A 160 -6.69 -13.82 11.47
CA GLN A 160 -7.15 -13.05 12.63
C GLN A 160 -8.29 -12.08 12.29
N SER A 161 -8.83 -12.13 11.07
CA SER A 161 -9.94 -11.27 10.63
C SER A 161 -9.62 -9.77 10.69
N HIS A 162 -8.37 -9.41 10.35
CA HIS A 162 -7.93 -8.01 10.16
C HIS A 162 -7.87 -7.61 8.68
N ASP A 163 -8.37 -8.47 7.79
CA ASP A 163 -8.40 -8.21 6.36
C ASP A 163 -9.50 -7.22 5.94
N ASP A 164 -10.41 -6.87 6.86
CA ASP A 164 -11.38 -5.77 6.76
C ASP A 164 -10.74 -4.38 6.79
N LYS A 165 -9.49 -4.27 7.23
CA LYS A 165 -8.67 -3.05 7.23
C LYS A 165 -7.40 -3.19 6.39
N LEU A 166 -7.32 -4.23 5.56
CA LEU A 166 -6.16 -4.52 4.71
C LEU A 166 -6.33 -4.01 3.28
N LEU A 167 -5.32 -3.27 2.81
CA LEU A 167 -5.08 -2.94 1.41
C LEU A 167 -3.78 -3.59 0.95
N VAL A 168 -3.87 -4.55 0.04
CA VAL A 168 -2.71 -5.11 -0.65
C VAL A 168 -2.46 -4.35 -1.94
N LEU A 169 -1.27 -3.78 -2.10
CA LEU A 169 -0.77 -3.15 -3.32
C LEU A 169 0.20 -4.09 -4.03
N PHE A 170 0.11 -4.18 -5.36
CA PHE A 170 1.00 -5.01 -6.15
C PHE A 170 2.00 -4.17 -6.95
N PRO A 171 3.31 -4.51 -6.92
CA PRO A 171 4.30 -3.80 -7.72
C PRO A 171 4.06 -4.01 -9.22
N PRO A 172 4.64 -3.17 -10.11
CA PRO A 172 4.47 -3.29 -11.55
C PRO A 172 4.81 -4.71 -12.07
N TYR A 173 3.99 -5.25 -12.98
CA TYR A 173 3.99 -6.68 -13.33
C TYR A 173 5.35 -7.29 -13.70
N ARG A 174 6.30 -6.52 -14.28
CA ARG A 174 7.64 -7.04 -14.61
C ARG A 174 8.37 -7.63 -13.40
N ARG A 175 7.98 -7.30 -12.17
CA ARG A 175 8.54 -7.86 -10.94
C ARG A 175 7.58 -8.81 -10.20
N GLY A 176 6.27 -8.75 -10.48
CA GLY A 176 5.21 -9.09 -9.50
C GLY A 176 4.28 -10.28 -9.80
N ALA A 177 4.61 -11.20 -10.71
CA ALA A 177 3.70 -12.29 -11.10
C ALA A 177 3.52 -13.34 -9.99
N THR A 178 4.60 -13.70 -9.30
CA THR A 178 4.59 -14.67 -8.20
C THR A 178 3.84 -14.10 -6.99
N GLU A 179 4.08 -12.84 -6.66
CA GLU A 179 3.48 -12.12 -5.54
C GLU A 179 1.97 -12.05 -5.65
N ARG A 180 1.46 -11.76 -6.86
CA ARG A 180 0.01 -11.79 -7.12
C ARG A 180 -0.57 -13.16 -6.87
N THR A 181 0.11 -14.20 -7.33
CA THR A 181 -0.36 -15.58 -7.16
C THR A 181 -0.41 -15.96 -5.68
N VAL A 182 0.65 -15.67 -4.93
CA VAL A 182 0.73 -15.94 -3.49
C VAL A 182 -0.36 -15.21 -2.72
N VAL A 183 -0.57 -13.92 -2.99
CA VAL A 183 -1.63 -13.16 -2.32
C VAL A 183 -3.00 -13.74 -2.67
N LEU A 184 -3.29 -13.97 -3.95
CA LEU A 184 -4.59 -14.52 -4.37
C LEU A 184 -4.87 -15.89 -3.76
N GLU A 185 -3.85 -16.75 -3.62
CA GLU A 185 -3.95 -18.05 -2.96
C GLU A 185 -4.39 -17.92 -1.49
N VAL A 186 -3.82 -16.97 -0.74
CA VAL A 186 -4.22 -16.71 0.66
C VAL A 186 -5.68 -16.26 0.76
N PHE A 187 -6.17 -15.53 -0.23
CA PHE A 187 -7.59 -15.16 -0.34
C PHE A 187 -8.48 -16.25 -0.97
N GLY A 188 -7.93 -17.42 -1.31
CA GLY A 188 -8.67 -18.52 -1.94
C GLY A 188 -9.12 -18.22 -3.37
N ILE A 189 -8.48 -17.28 -4.07
CA ILE A 189 -8.80 -16.88 -5.44
C ILE A 189 -7.94 -17.65 -6.44
N ASN A 190 -8.57 -18.26 -7.43
CA ASN A 190 -7.85 -18.90 -8.53
C ASN A 190 -7.17 -17.86 -9.42
N SER A 191 -5.83 -17.89 -9.45
CA SER A 191 -5.02 -16.94 -10.25
C SER A 191 -5.28 -17.02 -11.76
N GLU A 192 -5.78 -18.15 -12.27
CA GLU A 192 -6.11 -18.32 -13.70
C GLU A 192 -7.32 -17.50 -14.15
N GLU A 193 -8.21 -17.17 -13.21
CA GLU A 193 -9.42 -16.36 -13.47
C GLU A 193 -9.13 -14.86 -13.41
N VAL A 194 -7.92 -14.47 -12.98
CA VAL A 194 -7.56 -13.09 -12.71
C VAL A 194 -6.54 -12.60 -13.75
N PRO A 195 -6.74 -11.43 -14.38
CA PRO A 195 -5.74 -10.85 -15.26
C PRO A 195 -4.57 -10.26 -14.45
N LEU A 196 -3.67 -11.14 -13.97
CA LEU A 196 -2.55 -10.81 -13.08
C LEU A 196 -1.72 -9.62 -13.57
N LYS A 197 -1.51 -9.53 -14.89
CA LYS A 197 -0.78 -8.41 -15.54
C LYS A 197 -1.30 -7.03 -15.22
N ARG A 198 -2.58 -6.93 -14.86
CA ARG A 198 -3.30 -5.68 -14.64
C ARG A 198 -3.68 -5.49 -13.17
N LEU A 199 -3.61 -6.53 -12.36
CA LEU A 199 -3.96 -6.46 -10.94
C LEU A 199 -2.99 -5.50 -10.22
N MET A 200 -3.55 -4.46 -9.61
CA MET A 200 -2.81 -3.37 -8.97
C MET A 200 -3.04 -3.33 -7.48
N ALA A 201 -4.25 -3.61 -7.02
CA ALA A 201 -4.54 -3.71 -5.60
C ALA A 201 -5.66 -4.71 -5.32
N LEU A 202 -5.72 -5.17 -4.07
CA LEU A 202 -6.76 -6.03 -3.53
C LEU A 202 -7.12 -5.50 -2.13
N CYS A 203 -8.41 -5.36 -1.86
CA CYS A 203 -8.92 -5.04 -0.53
C CYS A 203 -10.28 -5.69 -0.32
N ARG A 204 -10.68 -5.80 0.95
CA ARG A 204 -12.02 -6.26 1.32
C ARG A 204 -13.01 -5.09 1.34
N PHE A 205 -14.28 -5.38 1.04
CA PHE A 205 -15.42 -4.48 1.24
C PHE A 205 -16.51 -5.26 1.95
N GLY A 206 -16.75 -4.92 3.22
CA GLY A 206 -17.57 -5.70 4.13
C GLY A 206 -17.09 -7.11 4.35
N THR A 207 -17.87 -7.88 5.09
CA THR A 207 -17.47 -9.23 5.50
C THR A 207 -17.39 -10.23 4.34
N GLN A 208 -17.98 -9.92 3.18
CA GLN A 208 -18.19 -10.93 2.12
C GLN A 208 -17.59 -10.60 0.74
N ARG A 209 -17.10 -9.38 0.49
CA ARG A 209 -16.66 -9.01 -0.88
C ARG A 209 -15.19 -8.68 -0.91
N LEU A 210 -14.51 -9.20 -1.93
CA LEU A 210 -13.16 -8.80 -2.28
C LEU A 210 -13.22 -7.93 -3.53
N ILE A 211 -12.53 -6.80 -3.48
CA ILE A 211 -12.38 -5.87 -4.59
C ILE A 211 -10.98 -6.06 -5.18
N LEU A 212 -10.93 -6.38 -6.46
CA LEU A 212 -9.68 -6.43 -7.22
C LEU A 212 -9.65 -5.20 -8.12
N LEU A 213 -8.64 -4.36 -7.92
CA LEU A 213 -8.44 -3.14 -8.69
C LEU A 213 -7.43 -3.39 -9.82
N TYR A 214 -7.84 -3.05 -11.03
CA TYR A 214 -7.05 -3.28 -12.23
C TYR A 214 -6.66 -1.99 -12.92
N ALA A 215 -5.42 -1.92 -13.40
CA ALA A 215 -4.91 -0.80 -14.16
C ALA A 215 -4.32 -1.24 -15.50
N SER A 216 -4.34 -0.34 -16.48
CA SER A 216 -3.63 -0.53 -17.76
C SER A 216 -2.16 -0.11 -17.67
N LYS A 217 -1.82 0.73 -16.69
CA LYS A 217 -0.48 1.27 -16.42
C LYS A 217 -0.25 1.32 -14.91
N PHE A 218 1.01 1.35 -14.48
CA PHE A 218 1.40 1.36 -13.07
C PHE A 218 2.21 2.63 -12.77
N PHE A 219 1.61 3.81 -12.93
CA PHE A 219 2.21 5.08 -12.51
C PHE A 219 1.69 5.50 -11.14
N GLU A 220 2.37 6.49 -10.56
CA GLU A 220 2.04 7.10 -9.27
C GLU A 220 0.54 7.41 -9.12
N LYS A 221 -0.07 8.02 -10.15
CA LYS A 221 -1.50 8.38 -10.13
C LYS A 221 -2.45 7.20 -10.02
N GLU A 222 -2.12 6.06 -10.63
CA GLU A 222 -2.97 4.88 -10.51
C GLU A 222 -2.88 4.26 -9.10
N TYR A 223 -1.71 4.31 -8.45
CA TYR A 223 -1.58 3.91 -7.04
C TYR A 223 -2.31 4.86 -6.08
N GLU A 224 -2.19 6.17 -6.29
CA GLU A 224 -2.94 7.17 -5.49
C GLU A 224 -4.46 6.90 -5.56
N GLN A 225 -4.97 6.64 -6.77
CA GLN A 225 -6.38 6.32 -6.99
C GLN A 225 -6.79 5.00 -6.33
N ALA A 226 -5.96 3.97 -6.43
CA ALA A 226 -6.22 2.69 -5.77
C ALA A 226 -6.34 2.85 -4.25
N ILE A 227 -5.44 3.61 -3.62
CA ILE A 227 -5.48 3.91 -2.19
C ILE A 227 -6.74 4.71 -1.83
N CYS A 228 -7.08 5.72 -2.65
CA CYS A 228 -8.28 6.53 -2.43
C CYS A 228 -9.57 5.68 -2.47
N LEU A 229 -9.72 4.80 -3.46
CA LEU A 229 -10.89 3.94 -3.59
C LEU A 229 -10.95 2.86 -2.48
N ALA A 230 -9.81 2.26 -2.16
CA ALA A 230 -9.73 1.27 -1.09
C ALA A 230 -10.06 1.90 0.26
N SER A 231 -9.45 3.04 0.60
CA SER A 231 -9.77 3.74 1.85
C SER A 231 -11.24 4.16 1.95
N TYR A 232 -11.86 4.63 0.87
CA TYR A 232 -13.31 4.88 0.88
C TYR A 232 -14.10 3.61 1.19
N SER A 233 -13.72 2.48 0.58
CA SER A 233 -14.35 1.18 0.81
C SER A 233 -14.21 0.72 2.28
N LEU A 234 -13.06 0.97 2.91
CA LEU A 234 -12.74 0.53 4.27
C LEU A 234 -13.36 1.44 5.35
N PHE A 235 -13.36 2.76 5.15
CA PHE A 235 -13.84 3.72 6.17
C PHE A 235 -15.32 4.10 6.03
N TYR A 236 -15.93 3.97 4.85
CA TYR A 236 -17.35 4.28 4.67
C TYR A 236 -18.26 3.29 5.41
N GLU A 237 -17.83 2.03 5.56
CA GLU A 237 -18.61 1.00 6.25
C GLU A 237 -18.56 1.13 7.78
N GLN A 238 -17.46 1.63 8.37
CA GLN A 238 -17.38 1.90 9.81
C GLN A 238 -18.31 3.04 10.28
N SER A 239 -18.92 3.77 9.34
CA SER A 239 -19.77 4.94 9.59
C SER A 239 -21.28 4.64 9.52
N ILE A 240 -21.66 3.39 9.21
CA ILE A 240 -23.06 2.91 9.06
C ILE A 240 -23.35 1.90 10.16
#